data_AF-K7AP20-F1
#
_entry.id   AF-K7AP20-F1
#
_cell.length_a   1.000
_cell.length_b   1.000
_cell.length_c   1.000
_cell.angle_alpha   90.00
_cell.angle_beta   90.00
_cell.angle_gamma   90.00
#
_symmetry.space_group_name_H-M   'P 1'
#
loop_
_entity.id
_entity.type
_entity.pdbx_description
1 polymer ?
#
loop_
_entity_poly.entity_id
_entity_poly.type
_entity_poly.pdbx_seq_one_letter_code
_entity_poly.pdbx_strand_id
1 'polypeptide(L)'
;MRKTRGIIALTITSALLSINTWAKDNAVILLYHHVSDSTPKVTSVSPDTFREHMQYLTDHHQVLPLKEVIETLQNKQPLPDKAVVITFDDGYENIYDNAHPILKEFSFPYTIFINPPLIGNVSYQLDWQQVKTMANEGASFANHGSQHTHMLTKGDSESDESWLQRSIQEIENAETILKDNLGYSLKYFAYPYGEFDSKLQARLSSKGYISFAQHSGAIASHSDFSALPRYPSAGIYSNIKSLMVKLNSLAMPVDNVYPSDPKIELPSYNQHLSFNVKTEDLRPPQINCFQNGQALNKSLDGNTVSVAITPITKPGRHRLNCTAPSISEKGRFYWFSQPFFMPTAEGKWLD
;
A
#
# COMPACT_ATOMS: atom_id res chain seq x y z
N MET A 1 -79.82 1.56 6.31
CA MET A 1 -78.64 1.00 7.00
C MET A 1 -77.51 0.83 5.98
N ARG A 2 -76.34 1.39 6.29
CA ARG A 2 -75.16 1.56 5.40
C ARG A 2 -74.59 0.22 4.91
N LYS A 3 -74.29 0.10 3.61
CA LYS A 3 -73.37 -0.90 3.06
C LYS A 3 -72.00 -0.25 2.85
N THR A 4 -71.03 -0.63 3.67
CA THR A 4 -69.63 -0.23 3.60
C THR A 4 -68.95 -0.91 2.40
N ARG A 5 -68.37 -0.12 1.50
CA ARG A 5 -67.44 -0.61 0.46
C ARG A 5 -66.03 -0.66 1.07
N GLY A 6 -65.43 -1.84 1.12
CA GLY A 6 -64.03 -2.02 1.49
C GLY A 6 -63.12 -1.59 0.34
N ILE A 7 -62.18 -0.70 0.61
CA ILE A 7 -61.09 -0.32 -0.29
C ILE A 7 -59.91 -1.25 0.03
N ILE A 8 -59.50 -2.06 -0.94
CA ILE A 8 -58.26 -2.85 -0.85
C ILE A 8 -57.12 -1.92 -1.27
N ALA A 9 -56.29 -1.52 -0.32
CA ALA A 9 -55.05 -0.80 -0.60
C ALA A 9 -53.98 -1.83 -1.03
N LEU A 10 -53.58 -1.78 -2.30
CA LEU A 10 -52.48 -2.58 -2.82
C LEU A 10 -51.17 -1.83 -2.51
N THR A 11 -50.46 -2.23 -1.46
CA THR A 11 -49.11 -1.75 -1.18
C THR A 11 -48.14 -2.39 -2.16
N ILE A 12 -47.64 -1.62 -3.13
CA ILE A 12 -46.52 -1.99 -3.99
C ILE A 12 -45.25 -1.82 -3.15
N THR A 13 -44.74 -2.92 -2.60
CA THR A 13 -43.38 -2.96 -2.05
C THR A 13 -42.40 -2.94 -3.22
N SER A 14 -41.81 -1.78 -3.48
CA SER A 14 -40.62 -1.68 -4.34
C SER A 14 -39.49 -2.44 -3.68
N ALA A 15 -39.27 -3.69 -4.11
CA ALA A 15 -38.03 -4.39 -3.86
C ALA A 15 -36.92 -3.64 -4.61
N LEU A 16 -36.07 -2.94 -3.86
CA LEU A 16 -34.80 -2.45 -4.37
C LEU A 16 -33.99 -3.69 -4.80
N LEU A 17 -33.95 -3.96 -6.11
CA LEU A 17 -32.98 -4.89 -6.65
C LEU A 17 -31.61 -4.28 -6.39
N SER A 18 -30.88 -4.83 -5.43
CA SER A 18 -29.43 -4.66 -5.32
C SER A 18 -28.85 -5.11 -6.66
N ILE A 19 -28.47 -4.14 -7.48
CA ILE A 19 -27.70 -4.39 -8.68
C ILE A 19 -26.39 -4.96 -8.16
N ASN A 20 -26.20 -6.27 -8.30
CA ASN A 20 -24.91 -6.91 -8.06
C ASN A 20 -23.91 -6.29 -9.04
N THR A 21 -23.29 -5.18 -8.61
CA THR A 21 -22.08 -4.68 -9.22
C THR A 21 -21.09 -5.82 -9.17
N TRP A 22 -20.57 -6.20 -10.33
CA TRP A 22 -19.73 -7.37 -10.48
C TRP A 22 -18.60 -7.31 -9.47
N ALA A 23 -18.50 -8.36 -8.66
CA ALA A 23 -17.40 -8.66 -7.76
C ALA A 23 -16.04 -8.29 -8.35
N LYS A 24 -15.28 -7.37 -7.70
CA LYS A 24 -13.91 -7.06 -8.09
C LYS A 24 -12.92 -7.65 -7.08
N ASP A 25 -11.77 -8.08 -7.57
CA ASP A 25 -10.65 -8.56 -6.75
C ASP A 25 -9.50 -7.55 -6.85
N ASN A 26 -9.76 -6.29 -6.46
CA ASN A 26 -8.79 -5.22 -6.65
C ASN A 26 -9.03 -4.03 -5.70
N ALA A 27 -7.96 -3.53 -5.09
CA ALA A 27 -7.95 -2.26 -4.38
C ALA A 27 -6.66 -1.47 -4.62
N VAL A 28 -6.71 -0.16 -4.40
CA VAL A 28 -5.52 0.71 -4.40
C VAL A 28 -5.26 1.21 -2.98
N ILE A 29 -4.01 1.12 -2.52
CA ILE A 29 -3.60 1.73 -1.24
C ILE A 29 -2.80 2.99 -1.51
N LEU A 30 -3.27 4.12 -0.98
CA LEU A 30 -2.56 5.40 -1.01
C LEU A 30 -1.66 5.54 0.21
N LEU A 31 -0.49 6.11 0.02
CA LEU A 31 0.48 6.43 1.07
C LEU A 31 0.74 7.94 1.13
N TYR A 32 0.43 8.53 2.28
CA TYR A 32 0.78 9.89 2.68
C TYR A 32 1.76 9.87 3.86
N HIS A 33 2.41 10.99 4.16
CA HIS A 33 3.23 11.14 5.38
C HIS A 33 2.82 12.44 6.07
N HIS A 34 3.16 13.58 5.46
CA HIS A 34 2.75 14.89 5.97
C HIS A 34 1.59 15.46 5.15
N VAL A 35 0.65 16.10 5.84
CA VAL A 35 -0.33 17.03 5.25
C VAL A 35 0.01 18.41 5.79
N SER A 36 0.88 19.13 5.11
CA SER A 36 1.41 20.43 5.55
C SER A 36 2.14 21.16 4.42
N ASP A 37 2.09 22.49 4.46
CA ASP A 37 2.84 23.38 3.57
C ASP A 37 4.25 23.71 4.08
N SER A 38 4.55 23.41 5.36
CA SER A 38 5.78 23.82 6.04
C SER A 38 6.82 22.71 6.22
N THR A 39 6.48 21.47 5.91
CA THR A 39 7.36 20.30 6.02
C THR A 39 8.09 20.01 4.71
N PRO A 40 9.13 19.15 4.70
CA PRO A 40 9.88 18.84 3.48
C PRO A 40 8.97 18.38 2.33
N LYS A 41 9.05 19.08 1.20
CA LYS A 41 8.13 18.88 0.07
C LYS A 41 8.11 17.47 -0.50
N VAL A 42 9.19 16.70 -0.37
CA VAL A 42 9.33 15.36 -0.96
C VAL A 42 8.28 14.37 -0.44
N THR A 43 7.88 14.48 0.83
CA THR A 43 6.91 13.62 1.53
C THR A 43 5.68 14.38 2.01
N SER A 44 5.52 15.64 1.60
CA SER A 44 4.40 16.50 2.02
C SER A 44 3.39 16.74 0.90
N VAL A 45 2.12 16.81 1.25
CA VAL A 45 1.04 17.35 0.42
C VAL A 45 0.41 18.52 1.16
N SER A 46 0.02 19.60 0.47
CA SER A 46 -0.67 20.71 1.14
C SER A 46 -2.06 20.26 1.61
N PRO A 47 -2.62 20.86 2.67
CA PRO A 47 -4.00 20.59 3.09
C PRO A 47 -5.02 20.79 1.96
N ASP A 48 -4.84 21.83 1.13
CA ASP A 48 -5.71 22.10 -0.03
C ASP A 48 -5.62 20.98 -1.09
N THR A 49 -4.40 20.55 -1.44
CA THR A 49 -4.21 19.46 -2.41
C THR A 49 -4.75 18.14 -1.84
N PHE A 50 -4.56 17.90 -0.54
CA PHE A 50 -5.11 16.73 0.12
C PHE A 50 -6.64 16.73 0.09
N ARG A 51 -7.28 17.88 0.36
CA ARG A 51 -8.73 18.05 0.22
C ARG A 51 -9.20 17.82 -1.22
N GLU A 52 -8.46 18.30 -2.23
CA GLU A 52 -8.74 18.01 -3.65
C GLU A 52 -8.71 16.49 -3.93
N HIS A 53 -7.73 15.77 -3.37
CA HIS A 53 -7.70 14.32 -3.48
C HIS A 53 -8.95 13.68 -2.85
N MET A 54 -9.34 14.09 -1.63
CA MET A 54 -10.50 13.51 -0.95
C MET A 54 -11.81 13.78 -1.71
N GLN A 55 -11.97 14.98 -2.26
CA GLN A 55 -13.10 15.31 -3.13
C GLN A 55 -13.13 14.39 -4.35
N TYR A 56 -12.00 14.21 -5.03
CA TYR A 56 -11.92 13.31 -6.18
C TYR A 56 -12.30 11.86 -5.80
N LEU A 57 -11.83 11.36 -4.65
CA LEU A 57 -12.20 10.02 -4.19
C LEU A 57 -13.70 9.90 -3.90
N THR A 58 -14.32 10.94 -3.35
CA THR A 58 -15.77 11.00 -3.11
C THR A 58 -16.55 10.84 -4.42
N ASP A 59 -16.08 11.48 -5.48
CA ASP A 59 -16.79 11.52 -6.76
C ASP A 59 -16.57 10.24 -7.61
N HIS A 60 -15.50 9.48 -7.35
CA HIS A 60 -15.03 8.47 -8.30
C HIS A 60 -14.64 7.11 -7.72
N HIS A 61 -14.48 6.98 -6.41
CA HIS A 61 -13.93 5.79 -5.75
C HIS A 61 -14.76 5.37 -4.54
N GLN A 62 -14.45 4.19 -3.99
CA GLN A 62 -15.06 3.68 -2.76
C GLN A 62 -13.96 3.57 -1.70
N VAL A 63 -13.95 4.53 -0.76
CA VAL A 63 -12.95 4.54 0.32
C VAL A 63 -13.37 3.53 1.39
N LEU A 64 -12.52 2.53 1.65
CA LEU A 64 -12.80 1.44 2.58
C LEU A 64 -11.76 1.37 3.71
N PRO A 65 -12.13 0.86 4.91
CA PRO A 65 -11.17 0.60 5.96
C PRO A 65 -10.10 -0.41 5.50
N LEU A 66 -8.83 -0.17 5.81
CA LEU A 66 -7.74 -1.07 5.42
C LEU A 66 -8.00 -2.51 5.87
N LYS A 67 -8.42 -2.69 7.13
CA LYS A 67 -8.70 -4.02 7.70
C LYS A 67 -9.74 -4.78 6.89
N GLU A 68 -10.84 -4.13 6.51
CA GLU A 68 -11.91 -4.73 5.71
C GLU A 68 -11.40 -5.17 4.35
N VAL A 69 -10.62 -4.32 3.66
CA VAL A 69 -10.02 -4.65 2.36
C VAL A 69 -9.10 -5.86 2.47
N ILE A 70 -8.21 -5.88 3.47
CA ILE A 70 -7.25 -6.96 3.66
C ILE A 70 -7.96 -8.29 3.99
N GLU A 71 -8.89 -8.29 4.94
CA GLU A 71 -9.65 -9.49 5.30
C GLU A 71 -10.49 -10.00 4.11
N THR A 72 -11.09 -9.10 3.34
CA THR A 72 -11.88 -9.46 2.15
C THR A 72 -11.00 -10.13 1.09
N LEU A 73 -9.83 -9.56 0.77
CA LEU A 73 -8.92 -10.12 -0.22
C LEU A 73 -8.30 -11.45 0.24
N GLN A 74 -7.90 -11.59 1.51
CA GLN A 74 -7.40 -12.86 2.06
C GLN A 74 -8.44 -13.98 1.99
N ASN A 75 -9.71 -13.63 2.23
CA ASN A 75 -10.84 -14.56 2.12
C ASN A 75 -11.34 -14.75 0.68
N LYS A 76 -10.66 -14.16 -0.31
CA LYS A 76 -11.02 -14.20 -1.74
C LYS A 76 -12.47 -13.76 -1.98
N GLN A 77 -12.94 -12.84 -1.15
CA GLN A 77 -14.25 -12.23 -1.27
C GLN A 77 -14.17 -11.00 -2.17
N PRO A 78 -15.28 -10.62 -2.81
CA PRO A 78 -15.28 -9.49 -3.71
C PRO A 78 -15.29 -8.15 -2.98
N LEU A 79 -14.57 -7.19 -3.54
CA LEU A 79 -14.63 -5.78 -3.21
C LEU A 79 -15.53 -5.02 -4.19
N PRO A 80 -16.05 -3.84 -3.78
CA PRO A 80 -16.66 -2.91 -4.72
C PRO A 80 -15.63 -2.44 -5.76
N ASP A 81 -16.11 -2.07 -6.95
CA ASP A 81 -15.24 -1.48 -7.95
C ASP A 81 -14.62 -0.17 -7.46
N LYS A 82 -13.38 0.08 -7.87
CA LYS A 82 -12.59 1.25 -7.46
C LYS A 82 -12.46 1.41 -5.94
N ALA A 83 -12.34 0.29 -5.23
CA ALA A 83 -11.95 0.28 -3.82
C ALA A 83 -10.58 0.96 -3.62
N VAL A 84 -10.51 1.89 -2.67
CA VAL A 84 -9.29 2.61 -2.31
C VAL A 84 -9.15 2.66 -0.78
N VAL A 85 -7.91 2.61 -0.31
CA VAL A 85 -7.56 2.73 1.10
C VAL A 85 -6.62 3.93 1.27
N ILE A 86 -6.84 4.70 2.32
CA ILE A 86 -5.98 5.83 2.69
C ILE A 86 -5.07 5.40 3.85
N THR A 87 -3.75 5.49 3.64
CA THR A 87 -2.76 5.22 4.69
C THR A 87 -1.79 6.37 4.87
N PHE A 88 -1.31 6.52 6.10
CA PHE A 88 -0.24 7.44 6.48
C PHE A 88 0.87 6.67 7.17
N ASP A 89 2.12 7.11 7.02
CA ASP A 89 3.26 6.59 7.78
C ASP A 89 3.77 7.65 8.79
N ASP A 90 4.67 7.21 9.68
CA ASP A 90 5.41 7.97 10.71
C ASP A 90 4.61 8.57 11.88
N GLY A 91 3.32 8.83 11.72
CA GLY A 91 2.50 9.42 12.78
C GLY A 91 2.85 10.87 13.11
N TYR A 92 3.06 11.71 12.10
CA TYR A 92 3.28 13.15 12.29
C TYR A 92 2.07 13.85 12.89
N GLU A 93 2.32 14.85 13.74
CA GLU A 93 1.29 15.67 14.40
C GLU A 93 0.36 16.38 13.39
N ASN A 94 0.91 16.83 12.26
CA ASN A 94 0.12 17.48 11.20
C ASN A 94 -0.97 16.57 10.58
N ILE A 95 -0.90 15.25 10.79
CA ILE A 95 -1.99 14.35 10.42
C ILE A 95 -3.22 14.65 11.29
N TYR A 96 -3.03 14.87 12.58
CA TYR A 96 -4.11 15.26 13.50
C TYR A 96 -4.62 16.67 13.22
N ASP A 97 -3.72 17.63 12.99
CA ASP A 97 -4.11 19.04 12.81
C ASP A 97 -4.77 19.31 11.47
N ASN A 98 -4.27 18.70 10.38
CA ASN A 98 -4.67 19.05 9.02
C ASN A 98 -5.44 17.92 8.32
N ALA A 99 -4.93 16.69 8.36
CA ALA A 99 -5.52 15.58 7.58
C ALA A 99 -6.83 15.07 8.20
N HIS A 100 -6.83 14.85 9.51
CA HIS A 100 -7.92 14.24 10.25
C HIS A 100 -9.23 15.04 10.17
N PRO A 101 -9.26 16.38 10.35
CA PRO A 101 -10.48 17.17 10.17
C PRO A 101 -11.04 17.04 8.75
N ILE A 102 -10.18 17.06 7.72
CA ILE A 102 -10.59 16.88 6.33
C ILE A 102 -11.21 15.48 6.14
N LEU A 103 -10.56 14.42 6.62
CA LEU A 103 -11.07 13.05 6.49
C LEU A 103 -12.42 12.87 7.20
N LYS A 104 -12.65 13.55 8.33
CA LYS A 104 -13.95 13.57 9.02
C LYS A 104 -15.03 14.26 8.19
N GLU A 105 -14.73 15.38 7.53
CA GLU A 105 -15.69 16.05 6.62
C GLU A 105 -16.19 15.10 5.53
N PHE A 106 -15.31 14.24 5.00
CA PHE A 106 -15.65 13.23 3.99
C PHE A 106 -16.13 11.89 4.56
N SER A 107 -16.13 11.72 5.88
CA SER A 107 -16.44 10.45 6.56
C SER A 107 -15.58 9.28 6.07
N PHE A 108 -14.30 9.54 5.76
CA PHE A 108 -13.40 8.54 5.20
C PHE A 108 -12.63 7.79 6.29
N PRO A 109 -12.63 6.44 6.26
CA PRO A 109 -11.75 5.65 7.10
C PRO A 109 -10.31 5.73 6.59
N TYR A 110 -9.36 5.61 7.51
CA TYR A 110 -7.94 5.62 7.18
C TYR A 110 -7.12 4.91 8.25
N THR A 111 -5.89 4.54 7.90
CA THR A 111 -4.93 3.88 8.80
C THR A 111 -3.65 4.68 8.90
N ILE A 112 -3.10 4.82 10.10
CA ILE A 112 -1.77 5.41 10.33
C ILE A 112 -0.83 4.32 10.84
N PHE A 113 0.25 4.06 10.11
CA PHE A 113 1.38 3.29 10.61
C PHE A 113 2.26 4.21 11.45
N ILE A 114 2.30 3.96 12.76
CA ILE A 114 3.02 4.79 13.73
C ILE A 114 4.25 4.05 14.26
N ASN A 115 5.24 4.82 14.73
CA ASN A 115 6.35 4.30 15.53
C ASN A 115 6.01 4.41 17.02
N PRO A 116 5.44 3.39 17.68
CA PRO A 116 4.83 3.53 19.00
C PRO A 116 5.78 4.07 20.09
N PRO A 117 7.09 3.71 20.13
CA PRO A 117 8.04 4.32 21.06
C PRO A 117 8.24 5.83 20.91
N LEU A 118 7.99 6.39 19.72
CA LEU A 118 8.22 7.81 19.45
C LEU A 118 6.98 8.69 19.76
N ILE A 119 5.78 8.09 19.76
CA ILE A 119 4.51 8.77 20.07
C ILE A 119 4.53 9.36 21.49
N GLY A 120 4.31 10.67 21.59
CA GLY A 120 4.38 11.45 22.84
C GLY A 120 5.79 11.76 23.33
N ASN A 121 6.84 11.29 22.64
CA ASN A 121 8.25 11.52 22.99
C ASN A 121 8.98 12.42 21.98
N VAL A 122 8.45 12.58 20.77
CA VAL A 122 9.02 13.38 19.69
C VAL A 122 8.06 14.49 19.31
N SER A 123 8.53 15.74 19.33
CA SER A 123 7.65 16.93 19.27
C SER A 123 6.86 17.13 17.98
N TYR A 124 7.28 16.51 16.87
CA TYR A 124 6.60 16.61 15.58
C TYR A 124 5.71 15.39 15.28
N GLN A 125 5.62 14.46 16.23
CA GLN A 125 4.76 13.30 16.15
C GLN A 125 3.53 13.47 17.03
N LEU A 126 2.53 12.63 16.76
CA LEU A 126 1.35 12.52 17.59
C LEU A 126 1.71 12.17 19.04
N ASP A 127 0.84 12.55 19.97
CA ASP A 127 0.79 11.99 21.31
C ASP A 127 -0.31 10.91 21.43
N TRP A 128 -0.29 10.16 22.54
CA TRP A 128 -1.26 9.08 22.76
C TRP A 128 -2.69 9.58 22.98
N GLN A 129 -2.90 10.83 23.38
CA GLN A 129 -4.22 11.42 23.53
C GLN A 129 -4.82 11.75 22.16
N GLN A 130 -4.04 12.34 21.25
CA GLN A 130 -4.41 12.56 19.85
C GLN A 130 -4.69 11.22 19.16
N VAL A 131 -3.81 10.22 19.33
CA VAL A 131 -4.00 8.86 18.79
C VAL A 131 -5.33 8.26 19.23
N LYS A 132 -5.63 8.26 20.54
CA LYS A 132 -6.90 7.74 21.08
C LYS A 132 -8.11 8.53 20.61
N THR A 133 -7.97 9.84 20.45
CA THR A 133 -9.04 10.70 19.92
C THR A 133 -9.38 10.30 18.49
N MET A 134 -8.38 10.22 17.59
CA MET A 134 -8.62 9.81 16.21
C MET A 134 -9.14 8.37 16.11
N ALA A 135 -8.66 7.45 16.97
CA ALA A 135 -9.15 6.07 17.00
C ALA A 135 -10.64 6.00 17.33
N ASN A 136 -11.10 6.77 18.32
CA ASN A 136 -12.51 6.87 18.68
C ASN A 136 -13.37 7.53 17.58
N GLU A 137 -12.73 8.27 16.67
CA GLU A 137 -13.37 8.96 15.56
C GLU A 137 -13.21 8.21 14.22
N GLY A 138 -12.78 6.94 14.25
CA GLY A 138 -12.79 6.04 13.11
C GLY A 138 -11.44 5.82 12.41
N ALA A 139 -10.36 6.45 12.90
CA ALA A 139 -9.02 6.12 12.45
C ALA A 139 -8.59 4.75 12.99
N SER A 140 -7.71 4.06 12.25
CA SER A 140 -7.02 2.88 12.74
C SER A 140 -5.51 3.13 12.78
N PHE A 141 -4.83 2.40 13.63
CA PHE A 141 -3.39 2.48 13.81
C PHE A 141 -2.73 1.12 13.68
N ALA A 142 -1.57 1.12 13.04
CA ALA A 142 -0.75 -0.05 12.75
C ALA A 142 0.73 0.27 12.98
N ASN A 143 1.59 -0.73 12.81
CA ASN A 143 2.96 -0.70 13.29
C ASN A 143 3.95 -0.25 12.20
N HIS A 144 4.81 0.70 12.52
CA HIS A 144 5.89 1.18 11.65
C HIS A 144 7.30 0.94 12.22
N GLY A 145 7.42 0.06 13.22
CA GLY A 145 8.67 -0.25 13.91
C GLY A 145 8.97 0.74 15.03
N SER A 146 10.18 0.72 15.60
CA SER A 146 10.47 1.53 16.78
C SER A 146 11.05 2.90 16.48
N GLN A 147 11.98 3.00 15.52
CA GLN A 147 12.76 4.23 15.29
C GLN A 147 12.89 4.64 13.82
N HIS A 148 12.04 4.11 12.92
CA HIS A 148 12.14 4.36 11.47
C HIS A 148 13.56 4.09 10.91
N THR A 149 14.17 2.97 11.31
CA THR A 149 15.52 2.61 10.83
C THR A 149 15.45 1.81 9.52
N HIS A 150 16.53 1.83 8.74
CA HIS A 150 16.70 0.93 7.61
C HIS A 150 16.76 -0.53 8.09
N MET A 151 15.64 -1.24 7.96
CA MET A 151 15.45 -2.59 8.52
C MET A 151 16.44 -3.63 8.00
N LEU A 152 17.02 -3.40 6.82
CA LEU A 152 18.01 -4.28 6.20
C LEU A 152 19.45 -4.02 6.65
N THR A 153 19.64 -3.09 7.61
CA THR A 153 20.94 -2.78 8.22
C THR A 153 21.35 -3.87 9.21
N LYS A 154 22.54 -4.43 8.98
CA LYS A 154 23.20 -5.37 9.88
C LYS A 154 24.31 -4.67 10.63
N GLY A 155 24.51 -5.02 11.90
CA GLY A 155 25.67 -4.62 12.66
C GLY A 155 26.96 -5.27 12.14
N ASP A 156 28.11 -4.76 12.57
CA ASP A 156 29.41 -5.31 12.21
C ASP A 156 29.51 -6.78 12.65
N SER A 157 29.76 -7.68 11.69
CA SER A 157 29.80 -9.14 11.91
C SER A 157 28.51 -9.75 12.47
N GLU A 158 27.37 -9.06 12.37
CA GLU A 158 26.08 -9.58 12.81
C GLU A 158 25.62 -10.71 11.87
N SER A 159 25.33 -11.88 12.44
CA SER A 159 24.78 -13.00 11.66
C SER A 159 23.36 -12.70 11.18
N ASP A 160 22.93 -13.35 10.10
CA ASP A 160 21.56 -13.23 9.59
C ASP A 160 20.51 -13.53 10.65
N GLU A 161 20.72 -14.54 11.49
CA GLU A 161 19.78 -14.90 12.54
C GLU A 161 19.75 -13.87 13.66
N SER A 162 20.91 -13.33 14.06
CA SER A 162 20.99 -12.25 15.05
C SER A 162 20.26 -11.00 14.57
N TRP A 163 20.48 -10.61 13.32
CA TRP A 163 19.80 -9.48 12.68
C TRP A 163 18.29 -9.69 12.60
N LEU A 164 17.84 -10.88 12.14
CA LEU A 164 16.42 -11.22 12.08
C LEU A 164 15.78 -11.17 13.46
N GLN A 165 16.42 -11.78 14.46
CA GLN A 165 15.91 -11.82 15.83
C GLN A 165 15.78 -10.40 16.40
N ARG A 166 16.78 -9.54 16.23
CA ARG A 166 16.75 -8.14 16.65
C ARG A 166 15.63 -7.36 15.95
N SER A 167 15.54 -7.47 14.63
CA SER A 167 14.54 -6.77 13.81
C SER A 167 13.11 -7.15 14.21
N ILE A 168 12.86 -8.45 14.41
CA ILE A 168 11.57 -8.94 14.86
C ILE A 168 11.25 -8.50 16.28
N GLN A 169 12.24 -8.53 17.19
CA GLN A 169 12.01 -8.11 18.57
C GLN A 169 11.62 -6.63 18.62
N GLU A 170 12.26 -5.79 17.80
CA GLU A 170 11.89 -4.38 17.66
C GLU A 170 10.44 -4.20 17.20
N ILE A 171 10.01 -4.96 16.16
CA ILE A 171 8.65 -4.90 15.62
C ILE A 171 7.62 -5.38 16.64
N GLU A 172 7.86 -6.52 17.32
CA GLU A 172 6.95 -7.07 18.34
C GLU A 172 6.84 -6.18 19.58
N ASN A 173 7.94 -5.51 19.97
CA ASN A 173 7.91 -4.54 21.07
C ASN A 173 7.03 -3.33 20.70
N ALA A 174 7.20 -2.79 19.49
CA ALA A 174 6.33 -1.74 18.97
C ALA A 174 4.85 -2.19 18.92
N GLU A 175 4.59 -3.41 18.43
CA GLU A 175 3.23 -3.97 18.38
C GLU A 175 2.60 -4.09 19.77
N THR A 176 3.39 -4.48 20.78
CA THR A 176 2.95 -4.59 22.17
C THR A 176 2.56 -3.22 22.73
N ILE A 177 3.38 -2.19 22.52
CA ILE A 177 3.07 -0.81 22.96
C ILE A 177 1.78 -0.32 22.29
N LEU A 178 1.61 -0.58 20.99
CA LEU A 178 0.40 -0.21 20.24
C LEU A 178 -0.83 -0.91 20.83
N LYS A 179 -0.74 -2.23 21.07
CA LYS A 179 -1.81 -3.02 21.66
C LYS A 179 -2.18 -2.57 23.07
N ASP A 180 -1.20 -2.26 23.90
CA ASP A 180 -1.43 -1.83 25.28
C ASP A 180 -2.14 -0.46 25.34
N ASN A 181 -1.88 0.42 24.36
CA ASN A 181 -2.51 1.73 24.30
C ASN A 181 -3.89 1.76 23.63
N LEU A 182 -4.14 0.86 22.66
CA LEU A 182 -5.34 0.86 21.83
C LEU A 182 -6.30 -0.30 22.11
N GLY A 183 -5.86 -1.33 22.83
CA GLY A 183 -6.63 -2.52 23.15
C GLY A 183 -6.77 -3.53 22.00
N TYR A 184 -6.15 -3.27 20.84
CA TYR A 184 -6.17 -4.16 19.69
C TYR A 184 -4.80 -4.21 18.99
N SER A 185 -4.58 -5.26 18.20
CA SER A 185 -3.42 -5.44 17.34
C SER A 185 -3.91 -5.97 15.99
N LEU A 186 -3.53 -5.30 14.91
CA LEU A 186 -3.83 -5.76 13.55
C LEU A 186 -2.75 -6.72 13.03
N LYS A 187 -1.54 -6.69 13.63
CA LYS A 187 -0.33 -7.26 13.04
C LYS A 187 -0.11 -6.81 11.59
N TYR A 188 -0.36 -5.52 11.35
CA TYR A 188 -0.06 -4.86 10.09
C TYR A 188 1.23 -4.06 10.26
N PHE A 189 2.21 -4.32 9.41
CA PHE A 189 3.54 -3.70 9.51
C PHE A 189 3.91 -2.97 8.21
N ALA A 190 4.10 -1.65 8.27
CA ALA A 190 4.71 -0.93 7.15
C ALA A 190 6.24 -0.92 7.32
N TYR A 191 6.97 -1.37 6.31
CA TYR A 191 8.43 -1.31 6.31
C TYR A 191 8.89 0.16 6.23
N PRO A 192 9.71 0.66 7.17
CA PRO A 192 10.40 1.93 6.99
C PRO A 192 11.13 1.97 5.64
N TYR A 193 11.01 3.07 4.92
CA TYR A 193 11.53 3.25 3.54
C TYR A 193 10.98 2.24 2.50
N GLY A 194 10.04 1.37 2.88
CA GLY A 194 9.54 0.28 2.07
C GLY A 194 10.53 -0.87 1.86
N GLU A 195 11.60 -0.94 2.64
CA GLU A 195 12.73 -1.86 2.46
C GLU A 195 12.50 -3.22 3.15
N PHE A 196 12.66 -4.30 2.40
CA PHE A 196 12.50 -5.68 2.90
C PHE A 196 13.41 -6.63 2.12
N ASP A 197 13.64 -7.84 2.66
CA ASP A 197 14.28 -8.95 1.96
C ASP A 197 13.47 -10.23 2.19
N SER A 198 13.78 -11.29 1.44
CA SER A 198 13.03 -12.54 1.50
C SER A 198 13.02 -13.19 2.90
N LYS A 199 14.09 -12.99 3.68
CA LYS A 199 14.25 -13.57 5.02
C LYS A 199 13.38 -12.85 6.04
N LEU A 200 13.37 -11.52 6.03
CA LEU A 200 12.52 -10.70 6.90
C LEU A 200 11.04 -10.90 6.57
N GLN A 201 10.68 -10.94 5.28
CA GLN A 201 9.31 -11.25 4.83
C GLN A 201 8.82 -12.60 5.38
N ALA A 202 9.61 -13.66 5.20
CA ALA A 202 9.25 -15.00 5.67
C ALA A 202 9.12 -15.06 7.20
N ARG A 203 10.00 -14.36 7.93
CA ARG A 203 9.97 -14.32 9.40
C ARG A 203 8.78 -13.53 9.95
N LEU A 204 8.38 -12.43 9.31
CA LEU A 204 7.18 -11.68 9.67
C LEU A 204 5.90 -12.45 9.35
N SER A 205 5.85 -13.07 8.17
CA SER A 205 4.72 -13.90 7.74
C SER A 205 4.48 -15.06 8.70
N SER A 206 5.54 -15.75 9.17
CA SER A 206 5.41 -16.84 10.14
C SER A 206 4.91 -16.39 11.52
N LYS A 207 4.94 -15.08 11.80
CA LYS A 207 4.37 -14.46 13.01
C LYS A 207 2.96 -13.92 12.82
N GLY A 208 2.40 -14.08 11.63
CA GLY A 208 1.06 -13.65 11.26
C GLY A 208 0.98 -12.17 10.88
N TYR A 209 2.10 -11.54 10.50
CA TYR A 209 2.05 -10.17 9.97
C TYR A 209 1.61 -10.15 8.52
N ILE A 210 0.85 -9.12 8.20
CA ILE A 210 0.66 -8.62 6.85
C ILE A 210 1.50 -7.36 6.75
N SER A 211 2.34 -7.27 5.71
CA SER A 211 3.32 -6.19 5.64
C SER A 211 3.16 -5.35 4.37
N PHE A 212 3.49 -4.08 4.48
CA PHE A 212 3.24 -3.05 3.48
C PHE A 212 4.56 -2.39 3.10
N ALA A 213 4.86 -2.40 1.80
CA ALA A 213 6.06 -1.81 1.24
C ALA A 213 5.76 -0.47 0.56
N GLN A 214 6.76 0.09 -0.11
CA GLN A 214 6.66 1.35 -0.85
C GLN A 214 7.08 1.17 -2.31
N HIS A 215 6.33 0.35 -3.04
CA HIS A 215 6.45 0.21 -4.49
C HIS A 215 5.07 0.29 -5.16
N SER A 216 5.05 0.63 -6.45
CA SER A 216 3.84 0.96 -7.19
C SER A 216 3.01 -0.29 -7.50
N GLY A 217 1.71 -0.26 -7.23
CA GLY A 217 0.80 -1.32 -7.63
C GLY A 217 -0.54 -1.24 -6.92
N ALA A 218 -1.58 -1.79 -7.56
CA ALA A 218 -2.79 -2.18 -6.88
C ALA A 218 -2.60 -3.54 -6.18
N ILE A 219 -3.54 -3.90 -5.31
CA ILE A 219 -3.56 -5.16 -4.58
C ILE A 219 -4.80 -5.98 -4.91
N ALA A 220 -4.67 -7.30 -4.79
CA ALA A 220 -5.72 -8.28 -5.04
C ALA A 220 -5.51 -9.52 -4.17
N SER A 221 -6.43 -10.49 -4.21
CA SER A 221 -6.36 -11.72 -3.42
C SER A 221 -5.15 -12.61 -3.73
N HIS A 222 -4.49 -12.37 -4.87
CA HIS A 222 -3.29 -13.08 -5.30
C HIS A 222 -1.99 -12.29 -5.06
N SER A 223 -2.08 -11.09 -4.46
CA SER A 223 -0.89 -10.30 -4.10
C SER A 223 -0.08 -10.99 -2.99
N ASP A 224 1.21 -10.65 -2.92
CA ASP A 224 2.07 -11.05 -1.80
C ASP A 224 1.75 -10.20 -0.56
N PHE A 225 1.01 -10.77 0.39
CA PHE A 225 0.64 -10.11 1.65
C PHE A 225 1.83 -9.88 2.60
N SER A 226 3.02 -10.39 2.27
CA SER A 226 4.24 -10.08 3.01
C SER A 226 4.94 -8.80 2.53
N ALA A 227 4.49 -8.17 1.43
CA ALA A 227 4.99 -6.88 0.97
C ALA A 227 3.99 -6.20 0.01
N LEU A 228 2.84 -5.77 0.53
CA LEU A 228 1.81 -5.12 -0.28
C LEU A 228 2.27 -3.77 -0.85
N PRO A 229 2.08 -3.50 -2.16
CA PRO A 229 2.39 -2.21 -2.77
C PRO A 229 1.46 -1.10 -2.28
N ARG A 230 1.99 0.13 -2.31
CA ARG A 230 1.27 1.37 -1.99
C ARG A 230 1.72 2.48 -2.92
N TYR A 231 0.83 3.38 -3.31
CA TYR A 231 1.18 4.54 -4.12
C TYR A 231 1.46 5.77 -3.25
N PRO A 232 2.71 6.28 -3.23
CA PRO A 232 2.99 7.59 -2.66
C PRO A 232 2.14 8.67 -3.36
N SER A 233 1.51 9.52 -2.57
CA SER A 233 0.57 10.56 -3.02
C SER A 233 0.94 11.96 -2.53
N ALA A 234 2.23 12.16 -2.25
CA ALA A 234 2.82 13.40 -1.75
C ALA A 234 3.98 13.89 -2.65
N GLY A 235 4.44 15.11 -2.45
CA GLY A 235 5.52 15.73 -3.22
C GLY A 235 5.26 15.70 -4.72
N ILE A 236 6.21 15.20 -5.50
CA ILE A 236 6.07 15.07 -6.96
C ILE A 236 4.91 14.14 -7.39
N TYR A 237 4.39 13.34 -6.46
CA TYR A 237 3.30 12.40 -6.71
C TYR A 237 1.93 12.93 -6.26
N SER A 238 1.86 14.17 -5.76
CA SER A 238 0.61 14.83 -5.34
C SER A 238 -0.22 15.38 -6.50
N ASN A 239 0.27 15.34 -7.74
CA ASN A 239 -0.50 15.86 -8.86
C ASN A 239 -1.69 14.94 -9.18
N ILE A 240 -2.91 15.46 -9.04
CA ILE A 240 -4.14 14.69 -9.21
C ILE A 240 -4.22 13.98 -10.57
N LYS A 241 -3.83 14.63 -11.68
CA LYS A 241 -3.91 14.02 -13.02
C LYS A 241 -3.06 12.76 -13.13
N SER A 242 -1.87 12.78 -12.52
CA SER A 242 -1.00 11.61 -12.47
C SER A 242 -1.51 10.55 -11.47
N LEU A 243 -2.14 10.99 -10.38
CA LEU A 243 -2.71 10.12 -9.36
C LEU A 243 -3.93 9.35 -9.88
N MET A 244 -4.78 9.96 -10.71
CA MET A 244 -5.94 9.30 -11.33
C MET A 244 -5.56 8.01 -12.07
N VAL A 245 -4.41 7.99 -12.76
CA VAL A 245 -3.93 6.80 -13.47
C VAL A 245 -3.62 5.67 -12.49
N LYS A 246 -2.97 6.00 -11.37
CA LYS A 246 -2.62 5.04 -10.31
C LYS A 246 -3.86 4.53 -9.57
N LEU A 247 -4.80 5.43 -9.28
CA LEU A 247 -6.07 5.14 -8.62
C LEU A 247 -7.00 4.21 -9.43
N ASN A 248 -6.82 4.16 -10.75
CA ASN A 248 -7.56 3.28 -11.64
C ASN A 248 -6.77 2.04 -12.06
N SER A 249 -5.60 1.78 -11.45
CA SER A 249 -4.81 0.59 -11.76
C SER A 249 -5.49 -0.70 -11.27
N LEU A 250 -5.04 -1.80 -11.84
CA LEU A 250 -5.40 -3.17 -11.47
C LEU A 250 -4.15 -3.91 -11.01
N ALA A 251 -4.26 -4.78 -10.01
CA ALA A 251 -3.16 -5.64 -9.58
C ALA A 251 -2.87 -6.65 -10.68
N MET A 252 -1.65 -6.66 -11.21
CA MET A 252 -1.28 -7.61 -12.26
C MET A 252 -1.19 -9.02 -11.68
N PRO A 253 -1.85 -10.03 -12.30
CA PRO A 253 -1.85 -11.40 -11.81
C PRO A 253 -0.55 -12.12 -12.18
N VAL A 254 0.52 -11.77 -11.46
CA VAL A 254 1.85 -12.34 -11.65
C VAL A 254 2.12 -13.49 -10.67
N ASP A 255 2.89 -14.47 -11.12
CA ASP A 255 3.49 -15.51 -10.26
C ASP A 255 4.90 -15.88 -10.75
N ASN A 256 5.61 -16.71 -9.98
CA ASN A 256 6.96 -17.18 -10.32
C ASN A 256 7.95 -16.05 -10.66
N VAL A 257 7.92 -14.96 -9.86
CA VAL A 257 8.84 -13.83 -10.01
C VAL A 257 10.26 -14.25 -9.66
N TYR A 258 11.23 -13.95 -10.52
CA TYR A 258 12.65 -14.20 -10.32
C TYR A 258 13.51 -13.05 -10.87
N PRO A 259 14.53 -12.57 -10.13
CA PRO A 259 14.79 -12.89 -8.72
C PRO A 259 13.64 -12.38 -7.84
N SER A 260 13.29 -13.15 -6.81
CA SER A 260 12.22 -12.79 -5.87
C SER A 260 12.71 -11.91 -4.73
N ASP A 261 13.98 -12.04 -4.33
CA ASP A 261 14.56 -11.20 -3.29
C ASP A 261 14.83 -9.79 -3.85
N PRO A 262 14.23 -8.74 -3.29
CA PRO A 262 14.48 -7.37 -3.73
C PRO A 262 15.87 -6.85 -3.29
N LYS A 263 16.51 -7.45 -2.27
CA LYS A 263 17.84 -7.00 -1.85
C LYS A 263 18.89 -7.52 -2.83
N ILE A 264 19.69 -6.61 -3.38
CA ILE A 264 20.74 -6.92 -4.35
C ILE A 264 22.10 -6.34 -3.92
N GLU A 265 23.18 -6.97 -4.36
CA GLU A 265 24.56 -6.54 -4.08
C GLU A 265 25.13 -5.69 -5.22
N LEU A 266 26.14 -4.87 -4.90
CA LEU A 266 26.87 -4.05 -5.86
C LEU A 266 28.06 -4.80 -6.48
N PRO A 267 28.35 -4.61 -7.78
CA PRO A 267 27.47 -4.08 -8.82
C PRO A 267 26.54 -5.17 -9.38
N SER A 268 25.31 -4.78 -9.75
CA SER A 268 24.35 -5.68 -10.37
C SER A 268 24.32 -5.50 -11.89
N TYR A 269 24.98 -6.41 -12.60
CA TYR A 269 25.03 -6.45 -14.07
C TYR A 269 24.20 -7.60 -14.64
N ASN A 270 23.64 -7.41 -15.83
CA ASN A 270 22.98 -8.44 -16.63
C ASN A 270 21.84 -9.19 -15.90
N GLN A 271 21.18 -8.53 -14.94
CA GLN A 271 20.02 -9.12 -14.30
C GLN A 271 18.82 -9.14 -15.25
N HIS A 272 18.10 -10.25 -15.20
CA HIS A 272 16.79 -10.38 -15.82
C HIS A 272 15.74 -10.51 -14.73
N LEU A 273 14.65 -9.78 -14.90
CA LEU A 273 13.41 -10.05 -14.17
C LEU A 273 12.56 -10.96 -15.04
N SER A 274 12.22 -12.15 -14.55
CA SER A 274 11.23 -13.01 -15.17
C SER A 274 10.03 -13.19 -14.26
N PHE A 275 8.84 -13.24 -14.83
CA PHE A 275 7.61 -13.56 -14.12
C PHE A 275 6.60 -14.15 -15.10
N ASN A 276 5.73 -15.01 -14.61
CA ASN A 276 4.57 -15.44 -15.36
C ASN A 276 3.43 -14.46 -15.13
N VAL A 277 2.53 -14.36 -16.11
CA VAL A 277 1.31 -13.58 -15.99
C VAL A 277 0.11 -14.39 -16.43
N LYS A 278 -1.00 -14.28 -15.69
CA LYS A 278 -2.27 -14.84 -16.15
C LYS A 278 -2.86 -13.97 -17.26
N THR A 279 -3.52 -14.60 -18.23
CA THR A 279 -3.85 -13.98 -19.53
C THR A 279 -5.35 -13.87 -19.80
N GLU A 280 -6.19 -14.07 -18.78
CA GLU A 280 -7.64 -13.99 -18.93
C GLU A 280 -8.10 -12.58 -19.33
N ASP A 281 -7.45 -11.54 -18.80
CA ASP A 281 -7.83 -10.13 -19.02
C ASP A 281 -6.67 -9.23 -19.50
N LEU A 282 -5.53 -9.81 -19.87
CA LEU A 282 -4.42 -9.07 -20.47
C LEU A 282 -3.67 -9.92 -21.50
N ARG A 283 -2.91 -9.25 -22.38
CA ARG A 283 -2.09 -9.92 -23.40
C ARG A 283 -0.61 -9.70 -23.09
N PRO A 284 0.22 -10.76 -22.90
CA PRO A 284 1.65 -10.60 -22.61
C PRO A 284 2.42 -9.70 -23.60
N PRO A 285 2.15 -9.72 -24.92
CA PRO A 285 2.78 -8.79 -25.87
C PRO A 285 2.56 -7.30 -25.54
N GLN A 286 1.45 -6.94 -24.90
CA GLN A 286 1.10 -5.57 -24.54
C GLN A 286 1.67 -5.13 -23.19
N ILE A 287 2.38 -6.01 -22.46
CA ILE A 287 3.11 -5.62 -21.25
C ILE A 287 4.27 -4.72 -21.65
N ASN A 288 4.37 -3.55 -21.03
CA ASN A 288 5.49 -2.63 -21.17
C ASN A 288 6.14 -2.43 -19.82
N CYS A 289 7.46 -2.62 -19.76
CA CYS A 289 8.23 -2.52 -18.53
C CYS A 289 9.18 -1.33 -18.60
N PHE A 290 9.34 -0.66 -17.47
CA PHE A 290 10.07 0.59 -17.36
C PHE A 290 10.99 0.60 -16.13
N GLN A 291 12.18 1.16 -16.29
CA GLN A 291 13.10 1.46 -15.21
C GLN A 291 13.57 2.91 -15.37
N ASN A 292 13.48 3.70 -14.30
CA ASN A 292 13.81 5.14 -14.31
C ASN A 292 13.12 5.93 -15.44
N GLY A 293 11.89 5.55 -15.79
CA GLY A 293 11.09 6.18 -16.85
C GLY A 293 11.46 5.74 -18.28
N GLN A 294 12.46 4.87 -18.46
CA GLN A 294 12.86 4.34 -19.76
C GLN A 294 12.23 2.97 -20.00
N ALA A 295 11.70 2.76 -21.21
CA ALA A 295 11.16 1.47 -21.62
C ALA A 295 12.28 0.43 -21.76
N LEU A 296 12.03 -0.78 -21.27
CA LEU A 296 12.95 -1.91 -21.31
C LEU A 296 12.57 -2.90 -22.39
N ASN A 297 13.58 -3.60 -22.90
CA ASN A 297 13.37 -4.74 -23.79
C ASN A 297 12.83 -5.93 -23.00
N LYS A 298 11.83 -6.59 -23.57
CA LYS A 298 11.26 -7.83 -23.03
C LYS A 298 11.31 -8.94 -24.08
N SER A 299 11.45 -10.17 -23.62
CA SER A 299 11.17 -11.39 -24.38
C SER A 299 9.99 -12.13 -23.75
N LEU A 300 9.34 -12.97 -24.56
CA LEU A 300 8.19 -13.76 -24.15
C LEU A 300 8.45 -15.24 -24.47
N ASP A 301 8.07 -16.11 -23.54
CA ASP A 301 7.96 -17.55 -23.75
C ASP A 301 6.59 -17.99 -23.21
N GLY A 302 5.60 -18.10 -24.10
CA GLY A 302 4.20 -18.27 -23.70
C GLY A 302 3.71 -17.11 -22.82
N ASN A 303 3.40 -17.43 -21.56
CA ASN A 303 2.94 -16.46 -20.54
C ASN A 303 4.08 -15.93 -19.67
N THR A 304 5.30 -16.39 -19.88
CA THR A 304 6.49 -15.93 -19.16
C THR A 304 7.00 -14.66 -19.82
N VAL A 305 7.15 -13.60 -19.04
CA VAL A 305 7.75 -12.32 -19.43
C VAL A 305 9.14 -12.24 -18.84
N SER A 306 10.15 -12.03 -19.67
CA SER A 306 11.52 -11.81 -19.23
C SER A 306 11.99 -10.42 -19.66
N VAL A 307 12.44 -9.61 -18.72
CA VAL A 307 12.82 -8.21 -18.94
C VAL A 307 14.30 -8.05 -18.63
N ALA A 308 15.06 -7.46 -19.56
CA ALA A 308 16.45 -7.11 -19.32
C ALA A 308 16.51 -5.85 -18.46
N ILE A 309 17.08 -5.95 -17.26
CA ILE A 309 17.22 -4.83 -16.33
C ILE A 309 18.43 -4.00 -16.74
N THR A 310 18.29 -2.68 -16.77
CA THR A 310 19.42 -1.77 -16.95
C THR A 310 20.32 -1.85 -15.73
N PRO A 311 21.66 -1.96 -15.87
CA PRO A 311 22.57 -2.12 -14.74
C PRO A 311 22.32 -1.13 -13.61
N ILE A 312 22.26 -1.65 -12.38
CA ILE A 312 22.10 -0.85 -11.18
C ILE A 312 23.49 -0.69 -10.56
N THR A 313 24.02 0.53 -10.66
CA THR A 313 25.42 0.84 -10.31
C THR A 313 25.55 1.81 -9.13
N LYS A 314 24.42 2.28 -8.58
CA LYS A 314 24.38 3.21 -7.47
C LYS A 314 23.55 2.64 -6.32
N PRO A 315 24.01 2.81 -5.06
CA PRO A 315 23.21 2.48 -3.89
C PRO A 315 21.86 3.22 -3.91
N GLY A 316 20.89 2.66 -3.21
CA GLY A 316 19.56 3.22 -3.01
C GLY A 316 18.44 2.27 -3.43
N ARG A 317 17.25 2.86 -3.56
CA ARG A 317 16.02 2.18 -3.92
C ARG A 317 15.76 2.32 -5.42
N HIS A 318 15.66 1.21 -6.10
CA HIS A 318 15.36 1.11 -7.53
C HIS A 318 14.07 0.33 -7.73
N ARG A 319 13.47 0.45 -8.91
CA ARG A 319 12.27 -0.31 -9.24
C ARG A 319 12.13 -0.52 -10.73
N LEU A 320 11.52 -1.63 -11.08
CA LEU A 320 11.00 -1.91 -12.40
C LEU A 320 9.47 -1.91 -12.31
N ASN A 321 8.80 -1.18 -13.20
CA ASN A 321 7.33 -1.15 -13.28
C ASN A 321 6.91 -1.78 -14.60
N CYS A 322 6.03 -2.77 -14.58
CA CYS A 322 5.41 -3.34 -15.78
C CYS A 322 3.92 -2.99 -15.80
N THR A 323 3.41 -2.57 -16.95
CA THR A 323 1.99 -2.24 -17.13
C THR A 323 1.42 -2.88 -18.38
N ALA A 324 0.13 -3.25 -18.34
CA ALA A 324 -0.61 -3.72 -19.51
C ALA A 324 -2.05 -3.21 -19.48
N PRO A 325 -2.65 -2.84 -20.62
CA PRO A 325 -4.06 -2.51 -20.66
C PRO A 325 -4.91 -3.73 -20.31
N SER A 326 -5.98 -3.53 -19.55
CA SER A 326 -7.04 -4.54 -19.37
C SER A 326 -7.83 -4.72 -20.66
N ILE A 327 -8.23 -5.96 -20.96
CA ILE A 327 -9.09 -6.30 -22.11
C ILE A 327 -10.54 -5.91 -21.80
N SER A 328 -11.02 -6.20 -20.60
CA SER A 328 -12.41 -5.99 -20.18
C SER A 328 -12.69 -4.62 -19.57
N GLU A 329 -11.68 -3.96 -18.99
CA GLU A 329 -11.82 -2.69 -18.27
C GLU A 329 -11.14 -1.54 -19.03
N LYS A 330 -11.88 -0.99 -20.01
CA LYS A 330 -11.37 0.07 -20.89
C LYS A 330 -10.83 1.26 -20.09
N GLY A 331 -9.57 1.62 -20.36
CA GLY A 331 -8.89 2.74 -19.73
C GLY A 331 -8.18 2.40 -18.42
N ARG A 332 -8.29 1.17 -17.93
CA ARG A 332 -7.55 0.68 -16.76
C ARG A 332 -6.36 -0.18 -17.19
N PHE A 333 -5.35 -0.17 -16.35
CA PHE A 333 -4.08 -0.84 -16.60
C PHE A 333 -3.71 -1.73 -15.43
N TYR A 334 -3.36 -2.97 -15.73
CA TYR A 334 -2.64 -3.83 -14.82
C TYR A 334 -1.27 -3.26 -14.50
N TRP A 335 -0.88 -3.30 -13.24
CA TRP A 335 0.37 -2.75 -12.73
C TRP A 335 1.08 -3.79 -11.87
N PHE A 336 2.33 -4.08 -12.23
CA PHE A 336 3.27 -4.86 -11.43
C PHE A 336 4.50 -4.00 -11.17
N SER A 337 5.10 -4.10 -9.99
CA SER A 337 6.43 -3.52 -9.75
C SER A 337 7.28 -4.42 -8.89
N GLN A 338 8.54 -4.55 -9.30
CA GLN A 338 9.58 -5.21 -8.53
C GLN A 338 10.52 -4.13 -7.96
N PRO A 339 10.58 -3.94 -6.63
CA PRO A 339 11.59 -3.09 -6.02
C PRO A 339 12.94 -3.81 -5.99
N PHE A 340 14.01 -3.01 -5.98
CA PHE A 340 15.37 -3.46 -5.73
C PHE A 340 16.05 -2.53 -4.72
N PHE A 341 16.67 -3.11 -3.71
CA PHE A 341 17.30 -2.40 -2.60
C PHE A 341 18.78 -2.68 -2.58
N MET A 342 19.59 -1.61 -2.65
CA MET A 342 21.03 -1.72 -2.80
C MET A 342 21.74 -0.87 -1.75
N PRO A 343 22.45 -1.48 -0.77
CA PRO A 343 23.28 -0.72 0.16
C PRO A 343 24.55 -0.21 -0.52
N THR A 344 25.32 0.64 0.18
CA THR A 344 26.69 1.01 -0.23
C THR A 344 27.62 -0.20 -0.18
N ALA A 345 28.82 -0.06 -0.75
CA ALA A 345 29.84 -1.12 -0.68
C ALA A 345 30.23 -1.47 0.76
N GLU A 346 30.08 -0.53 1.68
CA GLU A 346 30.30 -0.68 3.12
C GLU A 346 29.05 -1.19 3.87
N GLY A 347 27.98 -1.55 3.16
CA GLY A 347 26.74 -2.06 3.75
C GLY A 347 25.82 -0.98 4.36
N LYS A 348 26.06 0.31 4.09
CA LYS A 348 25.25 1.42 4.59
C LYS A 348 24.02 1.66 3.70
N TRP A 349 22.96 2.19 4.28
CA TRP A 349 21.76 2.58 3.55
C TRP A 349 21.70 4.10 3.39
N LEU A 350 21.16 4.56 2.25
CA LEU A 350 21.03 5.98 1.94
C LEU A 350 19.58 6.42 2.15
N ASP A 351 19.42 7.58 2.79
CA ASP A 351 18.12 8.26 2.96
C ASP A 351 17.55 8.79 1.64
#